data_AF-R6DN72-F1
#
_entry.id   AF-R6DN72-F1
#
_cell.length_a   1.000
_cell.length_b   1.000
_cell.length_c   1.000
_cell.angle_alpha   90.00
_cell.angle_beta   90.00
_cell.angle_gamma   90.00
#
_symmetry.space_group_name_H-M   'P 1'
#
loop_
_entity.id
_entity.type
_entity.pdbx_description
1 polymer ?
#
loop_
_entity_poly.entity_id
_entity_poly.type
_entity_poly.pdbx_seq_one_letter_code
_entity_poly.pdbx_strand_id
1 'polypeptide(L)' 'MRAYLVELRKKHDLSQQDVADYVGISRQYYNAIENGIRQKKMDVTLITKFADLFKTSLQRICDAESEWQDENQ' A
#
# COMPACT_ATOMS: atom_id res chain seq x y z
N MET A 1 2.84 -6.90 8.88
CA MET A 1 2.23 -6.93 7.52
C MET A 1 1.24 -5.79 7.43
N ARG A 2 1.24 -5.01 6.36
CA ARG A 2 0.28 -3.94 6.08
C ARG A 2 -1.04 -4.55 5.62
N ALA A 3 -1.83 -5.04 6.57
CA ALA A 3 -3.11 -5.70 6.29
C ALA A 3 -4.05 -4.80 5.48
N TYR A 4 -4.06 -3.50 5.74
CA TYR A 4 -4.90 -2.54 5.03
C TYR A 4 -4.65 -2.51 3.50
N LEU A 5 -3.40 -2.64 3.04
CA LEU A 5 -3.08 -2.70 1.60
C LEU A 5 -3.57 -4.02 0.99
N VAL A 6 -3.41 -5.12 1.72
CA VAL A 6 -3.88 -6.45 1.27
C VAL A 6 -5.40 -6.47 1.14
N GLU A 7 -6.11 -5.88 2.11
CA GLU A 7 -7.56 -5.78 2.11
C GLU A 7 -8.08 -4.89 0.98
N LEU A 8 -7.50 -3.70 0.81
CA LEU A 8 -7.86 -2.81 -0.31
C LEU A 8 -7.63 -3.50 -1.65
N ARG A 9 -6.48 -4.15 -1.83
CA ARG A 9 -6.17 -4.88 -3.05
C ARG A 9 -7.20 -5.99 -3.33
N LYS A 10 -7.50 -6.82 -2.34
CA LYS A 10 -8.50 -7.91 -2.48
C LYS A 10 -9.91 -7.39 -2.71
N LYS A 11 -10.30 -6.29 -2.08
CA LYS A 11 -11.61 -5.64 -2.28
C LYS A 11 -11.80 -5.16 -3.72
N HIS A 12 -10.71 -4.85 -4.41
CA HIS A 12 -10.70 -4.43 -5.81
C HIS A 12 -10.38 -5.58 -6.78
N ASP A 13 -10.34 -6.83 -6.29
CA ASP A 13 -9.99 -8.03 -7.08
C ASP A 13 -8.64 -7.94 -7.81
N LEU A 14 -7.69 -7.19 -7.24
CA LEU A 14 -6.37 -6.96 -7.82
C LEU A 14 -5.35 -7.99 -7.33
N SER A 15 -4.46 -8.43 -8.22
CA SER A 15 -3.26 -9.17 -7.84
C SER A 15 -2.15 -8.22 -7.39
N GLN A 16 -1.10 -8.76 -6.74
CA GLN A 16 0.09 -7.97 -6.43
C GLN A 16 0.78 -7.43 -7.69
N GLN A 17 0.63 -8.12 -8.83
CA GLN A 17 1.19 -7.69 -10.11
C GLN A 17 0.45 -6.47 -10.62
N ASP A 18 -0.89 -6.47 -10.59
CA ASP A 18 -1.70 -5.34 -11.07
C ASP A 18 -1.41 -4.05 -10.30
N VAL A 19 -1.26 -4.15 -8.97
CA VAL A 19 -0.88 -2.98 -8.16
C VAL A 19 0.53 -2.50 -8.50
N ALA A 20 1.48 -3.43 -8.64
CA ALA A 20 2.86 -3.09 -8.95
C ALA A 20 2.99 -2.39 -10.31
N ASP A 21 2.28 -2.88 -11.32
CA ASP A 21 2.23 -2.30 -12.66
C ASP A 21 1.61 -0.90 -12.63
N TYR A 22 0.51 -0.72 -11.89
CA TYR A 22 -0.13 0.60 -11.75
C TYR A 22 0.77 1.62 -11.07
N VAL A 23 1.42 1.24 -9.97
CA VAL A 23 2.26 2.19 -9.21
C VAL A 23 3.68 2.33 -9.77
N GLY A 24 4.06 1.53 -10.77
CA GLY A 24 5.33 1.62 -11.47
C GLY A 24 6.51 1.03 -10.67
N ILE A 25 6.32 -0.10 -10.01
CA ILE A 25 7.35 -0.84 -9.25
C ILE A 25 7.34 -2.31 -9.64
N SER A 26 8.35 -3.07 -9.22
CA SER A 26 8.31 -4.53 -9.42
C SER A 26 7.33 -5.20 -8.44
N ARG A 27 6.72 -6.32 -8.86
CA ARG A 27 5.87 -7.16 -7.99
C ARG A 27 6.58 -7.56 -6.70
N GLN A 28 7.87 -7.89 -6.76
CA GLN A 28 8.66 -8.23 -5.58
C GLN A 28 8.80 -7.04 -4.63
N TYR A 29 8.98 -5.83 -5.17
CA TYR A 29 9.03 -4.60 -4.37
C TYR A 29 7.68 -4.35 -3.69
N TYR A 30 6.56 -4.49 -4.42
CA TYR A 30 5.23 -4.36 -3.83
C TYR A 30 4.95 -5.42 -2.76
N ASN A 31 5.32 -6.67 -3.01
CA ASN A 31 5.23 -7.75 -2.02
C ASN A 31 5.99 -7.40 -0.73
N ALA A 32 7.19 -6.81 -0.85
CA ALA A 32 7.96 -6.36 0.30
C ALA A 32 7.32 -5.16 1.02
N ILE A 33 6.55 -4.31 0.32
CA ILE A 33 5.74 -3.24 0.93
C ILE A 33 4.59 -3.84 1.75
N GLU A 34 3.78 -4.75 1.18
CA GLU A 34 2.68 -5.39 1.91
C GLU A 34 3.18 -6.13 3.16
N ASN A 35 4.38 -6.70 3.12
CA ASN A 35 4.98 -7.38 4.28
C ASN A 35 5.62 -6.43 5.31
N GLY A 36 5.72 -5.12 5.05
CA GLY A 36 6.36 -4.16 5.96
C GLY A 36 7.89 -4.14 5.88
N ILE A 37 8.50 -4.85 4.92
CA ILE A 37 9.96 -4.99 4.78
C ILE A 37 10.56 -3.76 4.08
N ARG A 38 9.84 -3.21 3.10
CA ARG A 38 10.21 -1.98 2.37
C ARG A 38 9.33 -0.81 2.80
N GLN A 39 9.82 0.40 2.48
CA GLN A 39 9.11 1.67 2.73
C GLN A 39 8.81 1.87 4.23
N LYS A 40 9.83 1.78 5.11
CA LYS A 40 9.67 2.05 6.55
C LYS A 40 9.10 3.45 6.84
N LYS A 41 9.35 4.38 5.92
CA LYS A 41 8.58 5.61 5.76
C LYS A 41 8.02 5.56 4.35
N MET A 42 6.70 5.55 4.22
CA MET A 42 6.07 5.42 2.91
C MET A 42 6.17 6.72 2.12
N ASP A 43 6.68 6.62 0.90
CA ASP A 43 6.80 7.75 -0.01
C ASP A 43 5.43 8.34 -0.38
N VAL A 44 5.31 9.67 -0.38
CA VAL A 44 4.06 10.38 -0.69
C VAL A 44 3.54 10.08 -2.10
N THR A 45 4.44 9.82 -3.05
CA THR A 45 4.08 9.43 -4.42
C THR A 45 3.39 8.07 -4.41
N LEU A 46 3.87 7.12 -3.60
CA LEU A 46 3.21 5.81 -3.46
C LEU A 46 1.86 5.93 -2.77
N ILE A 47 1.76 6.72 -1.70
CA ILE A 47 0.49 7.00 -1.01
C ILE A 47 -0.54 7.56 -2.00
N THR A 48 -0.13 8.51 -2.83
CA THR A 48 -1.00 9.12 -3.86
C THR A 48 -1.47 8.09 -4.88
N LYS A 49 -0.54 7.29 -5.40
CA LYS A 49 -0.88 6.22 -6.36
C LYS A 49 -1.79 5.15 -5.75
N PHE A 50 -1.65 4.82 -4.46
CA PHE A 50 -2.57 3.90 -3.79
C PHE A 50 -3.96 4.49 -3.62
N ALA A 51 -4.06 5.77 -3.23
CA ALA A 51 -5.35 6.47 -3.13
C ALA A 51 -6.08 6.47 -4.50
N ASP A 52 -5.35 6.79 -5.57
CA ASP A 52 -5.87 6.80 -6.94
C ASP A 52 -6.32 5.42 -7.43
N LEU A 53 -5.53 4.37 -7.13
CA LEU A 53 -5.83 2.99 -7.52
C LEU A 53 -7.06 2.46 -6.78
N PHE A 54 -7.08 2.60 -5.46
CA PHE A 54 -8.13 2.05 -4.59
C PHE A 54 -9.34 2.97 -4.44
N LYS A 55 -9.40 4.07 -5.22
CA LYS A 55 -10.51 5.03 -5.23
C LYS A 55 -10.89 5.49 -3.81
N THR A 56 -9.88 5.80 -3.02
CA THR A 56 -10.03 6.25 -1.63
C THR A 56 -9.30 7.58 -1.43
N SER A 57 -9.49 8.22 -0.28
CA SER A 57 -8.81 9.49 0.01
C SER A 57 -7.35 9.26 0.42
N LEU A 58 -6.48 10.23 0.13
CA LEU A 58 -5.11 10.27 0.66
C LEU A 58 -5.10 10.10 2.17
N GLN A 59 -6.00 10.83 2.86
CA GLN A 59 -6.14 10.77 4.32
C GLN A 59 -6.36 9.33 4.80
N ARG A 60 -7.24 8.57 4.13
CA ARG A 60 -7.52 7.18 4.51
C ARG A 60 -6.28 6.29 4.46
N ILE A 61 -5.41 6.48 3.46
CA ILE A 61 -4.15 5.72 3.34
C ILE A 61 -3.14 6.17 4.41
N CYS A 62 -3.03 7.47 4.66
CA CYS A 62 -2.16 8.03 5.70
C CYS A 62 -2.56 7.53 7.10
N ASP A 63 -3.86 7.55 7.42
CA ASP A 63 -4.37 7.10 8.72
C ASP A 63 -4.03 5.61 8.93
N ALA A 64 -4.32 4.76 7.93
CA ALA A 64 -4.00 3.33 7.99
C ALA A 64 -2.50 3.05 8.13
N GLU A 65 -1.65 3.81 7.43
CA GLU A 65 -0.20 3.64 7.55
C GLU A 65 0.30 4.10 8.91
N SER A 66 -0.31 5.14 9.50
CA SER A 66 0.04 5.63 10.84
C SER A 66 -0.37 4.61 11.91
N GLU A 67 -1.60 4.09 11.84
CA GLU A 67 -2.09 3.00 12.69
C GLU A 67 -1.16 1.77 12.60
N TRP A 68 -0.80 1.37 11.37
CA TRP A 68 0.12 0.25 11.16
C TRP A 68 1.51 0.53 11.76
N GLN A 69 2.03 1.75 11.67
CA GLN A 69 3.33 2.11 12.25
C GLN A 69 3.29 2.06 13.78
N ASP A 70 2.24 2.60 14.40
CA ASP A 70 2.06 2.60 15.85
C ASP A 70 1.98 1.17 16.41
N GLU A 71 1.31 0.25 15.71
CA GLU A 71 1.21 -1.17 16.09
C GLU A 71 2.51 -1.95 15.92
N ASN A 72 3.43 -1.49 15.07
CA ASN A 72 4.66 -2.21 14.69
C ASN A 72 5.94 -1.50 15.17
N GLN A 73 5.81 -0.57 16.12
CA GLN A 73 6.90 0.14 16.81
C GLN A 73 7.38 -0.62 18.04
#